data_AF-A0A950YGV5-F1
#
_entry.id   AF-A0A950YGV5-F1
#
_cell.length_a   1.000
_cell.length_b   1.000
_cell.length_c   1.000
_cell.angle_alpha   90.00
_cell.angle_beta   90.00
_cell.angle_gamma   90.00
#
_symmetry.space_group_name_H-M   'P 1'
#
loop_
_entity.id
_entity.type
_entity.pdbx_description
1 polymer ?
#
loop_
_entity_poly.entity_id
_entity_poly.type
_entity_poly.pdbx_seq_one_letter_code
_entity_poly.pdbx_strand_id
1 'polypeptide(L)'
;MTGEPPFRRSTDAAVLFAHLEEQPAAPPGLEGVIAKALAKEPEDRYGTCAELVEEAREALGVGEPRRDRRPLALVTAAVALIAVSLLAWFLTRSGGMPGPVGKGLLARVDPSKAIVAGTVRMGADPTAVAVGGGWVWVTTLADSTLWRVDPRTLSLTKIAANGTPAGGVAVSGGQVFVGNASLTGGNVTRFDAASGVQVDVLSNSGVSTMAGARNGVWAAADPYVLHIGNGAAGTVTTPVLARVALPYPRPVDAAHFRATDSGVAVDAAAVWVLGDAFDPRLWRIDPQQGRIVATISLPFTPAGIAAGAGAVWVTGQLNDRIARIDPASNRIVVSIAVGREPSAVTVGAGGVWVANTIDRTVMRIDPRTNRIVERIAVGMSPKVIAVGDGSVWVAGDAS
;
A
#
# COMPACT_ATOMS: atom_id res chain seq x y z
N MET A 1 2.08 43.98 7.14
CA MET A 1 1.69 45.12 6.28
C MET A 1 2.92 46.02 6.20
N THR A 2 3.57 46.27 5.06
CA THR A 2 3.08 46.73 3.76
C THR A 2 3.90 46.13 2.60
N GLY A 3 3.25 45.46 1.64
CA GLY A 3 3.88 44.77 0.50
C GLY A 3 4.07 45.66 -0.73
N GLU A 4 4.92 46.67 -0.63
CA GLU A 4 5.34 47.49 -1.77
C GLU A 4 6.75 47.05 -2.22
N PRO A 5 6.99 46.83 -3.53
CA PRO A 5 8.31 46.43 -4.02
C PRO A 5 9.35 47.56 -3.80
N PRO A 6 10.57 47.25 -3.32
CA PRO A 6 11.62 48.25 -3.22
C PRO A 6 12.05 48.77 -4.61
N PHE A 7 12.45 50.05 -4.66
CA PHE A 7 12.99 50.76 -5.84
C PHE A 7 12.03 51.04 -7.02
N ARG A 8 10.81 51.50 -6.76
CA ARG A 8 9.98 52.07 -7.85
C ARG A 8 10.69 53.27 -8.50
N ARG A 9 10.82 53.24 -9.82
CA ARG A 9 11.25 54.36 -10.67
C ARG A 9 10.33 54.46 -11.89
N SER A 10 10.34 55.61 -12.55
CA SER A 10 9.49 55.87 -13.72
C SER A 10 9.91 55.13 -14.99
N THR A 11 11.10 54.52 -15.01
CA THR A 11 11.62 53.77 -16.17
C THR A 11 12.38 52.51 -15.74
N ASP A 12 12.29 51.46 -16.54
CA ASP A 12 12.90 50.15 -16.24
C ASP A 12 14.42 50.21 -16.08
N ALA A 13 15.10 51.05 -16.89
CA ALA A 13 16.54 51.26 -16.76
C ALA A 13 16.93 51.91 -15.42
N ALA A 14 16.09 52.81 -14.90
CA ALA A 14 16.30 53.42 -13.58
C ALA A 14 15.98 52.44 -12.44
N VAL A 15 15.00 51.54 -12.61
CA VAL A 15 14.75 50.46 -11.65
C VAL A 15 15.94 49.49 -11.59
N LEU A 16 16.51 49.13 -12.74
CA LEU A 16 17.68 48.26 -12.84
C LEU A 16 18.93 48.91 -12.24
N PHE A 17 19.18 50.20 -12.51
CA PHE A 17 20.28 50.94 -11.90
C PHE A 17 20.13 51.04 -10.38
N ALA A 18 18.92 51.33 -9.88
CA ALA A 18 18.64 51.38 -8.44
C ALA A 18 18.85 50.02 -7.76
N HIS A 19 18.59 48.90 -8.44
CA HIS A 19 18.90 47.57 -7.92
C HIS A 19 20.40 47.28 -7.82
N LEU A 20 21.25 47.96 -8.61
CA LEU A 20 22.70 47.79 -8.60
C LEU A 20 23.41 48.71 -7.61
N GLU A 21 22.96 49.96 -7.48
CA GLU A 21 23.71 51.01 -6.77
C GLU A 21 23.08 51.39 -5.42
N GLU A 22 21.79 51.16 -5.21
CA GLU A 22 21.09 51.56 -3.98
C GLU A 22 20.85 50.36 -3.07
N GLN A 23 21.03 50.55 -1.75
CA GLN A 23 20.67 49.53 -0.76
C GLN A 23 19.19 49.67 -0.37
N PRO A 24 18.41 48.58 -0.32
CA PRO A 24 16.99 48.67 0.01
C PRO A 24 16.82 49.05 1.47
N ALA A 25 15.78 49.83 1.78
CA ALA A 25 15.44 50.16 3.15
C ALA A 25 15.15 48.86 3.93
N ALA A 26 15.92 48.62 4.98
CA ALA A 26 15.67 47.52 5.91
C ALA A 26 14.38 47.81 6.71
N PRO A 27 13.58 46.77 7.05
CA PRO A 27 12.45 46.95 7.95
C PRO A 27 12.91 47.49 9.32
N PRO A 28 12.17 48.42 9.95
CA PRO A 28 12.52 48.95 11.26
C PRO A 28 12.70 47.84 12.29
N GLY A 29 13.86 47.79 12.94
CA GLY A 29 14.21 46.79 13.95
C GLY A 29 14.99 45.59 13.42
N LEU A 30 15.25 45.47 12.11
CA LEU A 30 16.07 44.39 11.53
C LEU A 30 17.42 44.87 10.97
N GLU A 31 17.77 46.14 11.14
CA GLU A 31 18.95 46.76 10.53
C GLU A 31 20.24 46.06 10.95
N GLY A 32 20.38 45.74 12.25
CA GLY A 32 21.55 45.01 12.78
C GLY A 32 21.63 43.58 12.27
N VAL A 33 20.48 42.89 12.17
CA VAL A 33 20.40 41.49 11.72
C VAL A 33 20.76 41.38 10.23
N ILE A 34 20.25 42.29 9.41
CA ILE A 34 20.54 42.33 7.98
C ILE A 34 22.01 42.73 7.73
N ALA A 35 22.54 43.69 8.49
CA ALA A 35 23.95 44.10 8.38
C ALA A 35 24.91 42.94 8.67
N LYS A 36 24.64 42.16 9.73
CA LYS A 36 25.44 40.98 10.09
C LYS A 36 25.27 39.84 9.08
N ALA A 37 24.06 39.59 8.58
CA ALA A 37 23.82 38.59 7.55
C ALA A 37 24.56 38.88 6.23
N LEU A 38 24.77 40.17 5.92
CA LEU A 38 25.41 40.64 4.69
C LEU A 38 26.88 41.06 4.88
N ALA A 39 27.49 40.79 6.04
CA ALA A 39 28.88 41.13 6.32
C ALA A 39 29.83 40.55 5.26
N LYS A 40 30.89 41.28 4.88
CA LYS A 40 31.78 40.84 3.80
C LYS A 40 32.67 39.67 4.23
N GLU A 41 33.19 39.70 5.45
CA GLU A 41 33.98 38.61 6.01
C GLU A 41 33.07 37.48 6.54
N PRO A 42 33.39 36.19 6.26
CA PRO A 42 32.57 35.06 6.70
C PRO A 42 32.44 34.94 8.22
N GLU A 43 33.49 35.25 8.98
CA GLU A 43 33.50 35.22 10.46
C GLU A 43 32.53 36.23 11.10
N ASP A 44 32.18 37.30 10.37
CA ASP A 44 31.26 38.33 10.83
C ASP A 44 29.79 38.03 10.47
N ARG A 45 29.52 36.88 9.83
CA ARG A 45 28.17 36.40 9.48
C ARG A 45 27.64 35.41 10.50
N TYR A 46 26.34 35.12 10.42
CA TYR A 46 25.73 34.01 11.13
C TYR A 46 26.32 32.67 10.67
N GLY A 47 26.71 31.82 11.62
CA GLY A 47 27.26 30.50 11.32
C GLY A 47 26.22 29.52 10.81
N THR A 48 24.94 29.74 11.16
CA THR A 48 23.81 28.92 10.69
C THR A 48 22.56 29.75 10.38
N CYS A 49 21.67 29.21 9.54
CA CYS A 49 20.37 29.83 9.28
C CYS A 49 19.49 29.93 10.52
N ALA A 50 19.69 29.06 11.51
CA ALA A 50 18.92 29.07 12.75
C ALA A 50 19.23 30.32 13.60
N GLU A 51 20.50 30.67 13.74
CA GLU A 51 20.94 31.86 14.48
C GLU A 51 20.41 33.15 13.85
N LEU A 52 20.44 33.25 12.52
CA LEU A 52 19.87 34.38 11.79
C LEU A 52 18.37 34.54 12.08
N VAL A 53 17.62 33.43 12.09
CA VAL A 53 16.17 33.44 12.33
C VAL A 53 15.83 33.75 13.78
N GLU A 54 16.63 33.30 14.75
CA GLU A 54 16.43 33.66 16.15
C GLU A 54 16.70 35.14 16.41
N GLU A 55 17.82 35.68 15.91
CA GLU A 55 18.16 37.09 16.11
C GLU A 55 17.13 38.00 15.39
N ALA A 56 16.64 37.60 14.21
CA ALA A 56 15.54 38.30 13.53
C ALA A 56 14.22 38.30 14.32
N ARG A 57 13.89 37.19 14.99
CA ARG A 57 12.66 37.08 15.81
C ARG A 57 12.75 37.93 17.07
N GLU A 58 13.91 37.94 17.71
CA GLU A 58 14.18 38.76 18.89
C GLU A 58 14.11 40.26 18.53
N ALA A 59 14.75 40.66 17.43
CA ALA A 59 14.79 42.04 16.99
C ALA A 59 13.41 42.57 16.56
N LEU A 60 12.52 41.70 16.05
CA LEU A 60 11.13 42.02 15.74
C LEU A 60 10.19 41.94 16.95
N GLY A 61 10.69 41.62 18.14
CA GLY A 61 9.88 41.48 19.37
C GLY A 61 8.84 40.35 19.29
N VAL A 62 9.02 39.39 18.38
CA VAL A 62 8.11 38.25 18.18
C VAL A 62 8.52 37.13 19.15
N GLY A 63 8.45 37.41 20.44
CA GLY A 63 8.66 36.42 21.50
C GLY A 63 7.38 35.60 21.71
N GLU A 64 7.48 34.27 21.65
CA GLU A 64 6.38 33.41 22.12
C GLU A 64 6.15 33.62 23.63
N PRO A 65 4.91 33.52 24.12
CA PRO A 65 4.64 33.59 25.55
C PRO A 65 5.38 32.45 26.26
N ARG A 66 6.13 32.80 27.31
CA ARG A 66 6.74 31.86 28.27
C ARG A 66 5.62 30.97 28.85
N ARG A 67 5.46 29.77 28.30
CA ARG A 67 4.45 28.80 28.74
C ARG A 67 5.13 27.73 29.59
N ASP A 68 4.63 27.61 30.82
CA ASP A 68 5.16 26.74 31.87
C ASP A 68 5.42 25.31 31.39
N ARG A 69 6.57 24.79 31.82
CA ARG A 69 7.06 23.45 31.51
C ARG A 69 6.20 22.39 32.21
N ARG A 70 5.46 21.61 31.41
CA ARG A 70 5.18 20.14 31.47
C ARG A 70 3.76 19.89 30.90
N PRO A 71 3.49 18.92 30.00
CA PRO A 71 4.36 17.91 29.36
C PRO A 71 4.25 17.92 27.81
N LEU A 72 5.29 18.37 27.10
CA LEU A 72 5.44 18.14 25.64
C LEU A 72 6.74 17.39 25.28
N ALA A 73 7.44 16.85 26.28
CA ALA A 73 8.61 15.99 26.08
C ALA A 73 8.24 14.57 25.60
N LEU A 74 6.95 14.19 25.64
CA LEU A 74 6.48 12.85 25.25
C LEU A 74 6.21 12.72 23.74
N VAL A 75 5.94 13.81 23.02
CA VAL A 75 5.55 13.74 21.60
C VAL A 75 6.77 13.89 20.68
N THR A 76 7.76 14.71 21.03
CA THR A 76 9.00 14.86 20.24
C THR A 76 10.00 13.72 20.44
N ALA A 77 9.99 13.06 21.61
CA ALA A 77 10.77 11.83 21.82
C ALA A 77 10.26 10.69 20.92
N ALA A 78 8.95 10.57 20.67
CA ALA A 78 8.38 9.50 19.86
C ALA A 78 8.71 9.64 18.36
N VAL A 79 8.70 10.86 17.81
CA VAL A 79 9.00 11.10 16.38
C VAL A 79 10.50 11.02 16.10
N ALA A 80 11.35 11.48 17.02
CA ALA A 80 12.79 11.34 16.90
C ALA A 80 13.26 9.89 17.10
N LEU A 81 12.62 9.10 17.98
CA LEU A 81 12.93 7.68 18.15
C LEU A 81 12.56 6.86 16.91
N ILE A 82 11.49 7.17 16.19
CA ILE A 82 11.12 6.45 14.96
C ILE A 82 12.09 6.77 13.80
N ALA A 83 12.49 8.03 13.64
CA ALA A 83 13.43 8.42 12.60
C ALA A 83 14.88 7.95 12.88
N VAL A 84 15.33 7.99 14.14
CA VAL A 84 16.65 7.49 14.54
C VAL A 84 16.70 5.95 14.55
N SER A 85 15.59 5.26 14.84
CA SER A 85 15.53 3.78 14.75
C SER A 85 15.61 3.28 13.31
N LEU A 86 14.98 3.98 12.35
CA LEU A 86 15.05 3.62 10.93
C LEU A 86 16.44 3.89 10.32
N LEU A 87 17.14 4.92 10.79
CA LEU A 87 18.49 5.25 10.31
C LEU A 87 19.59 4.38 10.98
N ALA A 88 19.45 4.07 12.27
CA ALA A 88 20.37 3.16 12.98
C ALA A 88 20.21 1.69 12.52
N TRP A 89 19.02 1.30 12.08
CA TRP A 89 18.77 -0.02 11.47
C TRP A 89 19.43 -0.16 10.10
N PHE A 90 19.46 0.91 9.30
CA PHE A 90 20.07 0.89 7.96
C PHE A 90 21.61 0.86 8.00
N LEU A 91 22.23 1.45 9.03
CA LEU A 91 23.68 1.58 9.13
C LEU A 91 24.40 0.42 9.85
N THR A 92 23.66 -0.54 10.44
CA THR A 92 24.26 -1.66 11.21
C THR A 92 24.07 -3.06 10.60
N ARG A 93 23.47 -3.19 9.41
CA ARG A 93 23.19 -4.52 8.82
C ARG A 93 23.81 -4.77 7.44
N SER A 94 25.08 -4.42 7.28
CA SER A 94 26.00 -5.21 6.47
C SER A 94 26.46 -6.42 7.30
N GLY A 95 25.65 -7.47 7.34
CA GLY A 95 26.03 -8.72 8.02
C GLY A 95 24.83 -9.58 8.41
N GLY A 96 24.74 -10.76 7.81
CA GLY A 96 23.66 -11.72 8.03
C GLY A 96 23.54 -12.19 9.48
N MET A 97 22.35 -12.04 10.05
CA MET A 97 21.87 -12.74 11.24
C MET A 97 20.35 -12.92 11.08
N PRO A 98 19.78 -14.13 11.31
CA PRO A 98 18.35 -14.36 11.22
C PRO A 98 17.61 -13.60 12.34
N GLY A 99 16.73 -12.68 11.98
CA GLY A 99 15.93 -11.90 12.93
C GLY A 99 14.83 -12.73 13.62
N PRO A 100 14.29 -12.27 14.76
CA PRO A 100 13.24 -12.98 15.50
C PRO A 100 12.00 -13.21 14.64
N VAL A 101 11.35 -14.36 14.84
CA VAL A 101 10.05 -14.70 14.24
C VAL A 101 9.07 -13.57 14.58
N GLY A 102 8.51 -12.95 13.55
CA GLY A 102 7.61 -11.80 13.71
C GLY A 102 6.29 -12.16 14.41
N LYS A 103 5.48 -11.14 14.69
CA LYS A 103 4.14 -11.31 15.27
C LYS A 103 3.11 -11.82 14.25
N GLY A 104 3.48 -12.08 13.00
CA GLY A 104 2.54 -12.57 11.98
C GLY A 104 2.12 -14.01 12.25
N LEU A 105 0.87 -14.31 11.93
CA LEU A 105 0.26 -15.61 12.08
C LEU A 105 -0.49 -15.98 10.81
N LEU A 106 -0.31 -17.23 10.37
CA LEU A 106 -1.10 -17.84 9.30
C LEU A 106 -1.97 -18.93 9.92
N ALA A 107 -3.28 -18.84 9.70
CA ALA A 107 -4.26 -19.82 10.12
C ALA A 107 -4.81 -20.59 8.90
N ARG A 108 -4.90 -21.91 9.04
CA ARG A 108 -5.62 -22.79 8.13
C ARG A 108 -6.99 -23.07 8.72
N VAL A 109 -8.05 -22.64 8.04
CA VAL A 109 -9.45 -22.86 8.44
C VAL A 109 -10.03 -23.99 7.60
N ASP A 110 -10.65 -24.97 8.26
CA ASP A 110 -11.40 -26.07 7.62
C ASP A 110 -12.81 -25.56 7.28
N PRO A 111 -13.14 -25.37 5.99
CA PRO A 111 -14.40 -24.77 5.58
C PRO A 111 -15.61 -25.70 5.79
N SER A 112 -15.40 -27.00 5.98
CA SER A 112 -16.48 -27.98 6.20
C SER A 112 -16.91 -28.05 7.66
N LYS A 113 -15.99 -27.74 8.58
CA LYS A 113 -16.22 -27.78 10.03
C LYS A 113 -16.34 -26.39 10.65
N ALA A 114 -16.02 -25.34 9.91
CA ALA A 114 -15.99 -23.96 10.38
C ALA A 114 -15.07 -23.75 11.60
N ILE A 115 -13.90 -24.39 11.60
CA ILE A 115 -12.90 -24.28 12.68
C ILE A 115 -11.52 -23.92 12.14
N VAL A 116 -10.69 -23.31 12.99
CA VAL A 116 -9.25 -23.18 12.74
C VAL A 116 -8.61 -24.56 12.93
N ALA A 117 -8.14 -25.16 11.85
CA ALA A 117 -7.52 -26.49 11.81
C ALA A 117 -6.01 -26.47 12.11
N GLY A 118 -5.40 -25.29 12.18
CA GLY A 118 -4.00 -25.12 12.56
C GLY A 118 -3.51 -23.69 12.36
N THR A 119 -2.46 -23.34 13.08
CA THR A 119 -1.83 -22.01 13.02
C THR A 119 -0.32 -22.14 13.03
N VAL A 120 0.37 -21.26 12.29
CA VAL A 120 1.82 -21.17 12.29
C VAL A 120 2.26 -19.71 12.36
N ARG A 121 3.33 -19.41 13.12
CA ARG A 121 3.90 -18.07 13.23
C ARG A 121 4.89 -17.81 12.09
N MET A 122 4.90 -16.59 11.59
CA MET A 122 5.76 -16.15 10.48
C MET A 122 6.24 -14.70 10.66
N GLY A 123 6.85 -14.13 9.63
CA GLY A 123 7.25 -12.72 9.61
C GLY A 123 6.09 -11.78 9.97
N ALA A 124 6.40 -10.63 10.55
CA ALA A 124 5.38 -9.66 10.95
C ALA A 124 4.78 -8.95 9.73
N ASP A 125 3.56 -8.44 9.89
CA ASP A 125 2.86 -7.66 8.88
C ASP A 125 2.65 -8.43 7.56
N PRO A 126 1.83 -9.50 7.57
CA PRO A 126 1.48 -10.23 6.35
C PRO A 126 0.64 -9.35 5.43
N THR A 127 1.06 -9.23 4.17
CA THR A 127 0.51 -8.29 3.17
C THR A 127 -0.33 -8.95 2.10
N ALA A 128 -0.10 -10.23 1.80
CA ALA A 128 -0.91 -10.99 0.84
C ALA A 128 -0.72 -12.50 1.04
N VAL A 129 -1.74 -13.26 0.63
CA VAL A 129 -1.72 -14.72 0.61
C VAL A 129 -2.29 -15.22 -0.71
N ALA A 130 -1.63 -16.20 -1.31
CA ALA A 130 -2.11 -16.91 -2.50
C ALA A 130 -1.87 -18.42 -2.36
N VAL A 131 -2.66 -19.22 -3.06
CA VAL A 131 -2.53 -20.68 -3.04
C VAL A 131 -2.40 -21.19 -4.46
N GLY A 132 -1.40 -22.04 -4.71
CA GLY A 132 -1.20 -22.66 -6.01
C GLY A 132 0.15 -23.37 -6.12
N GLY A 133 0.28 -24.24 -7.13
CA GLY A 133 1.46 -25.11 -7.26
C GLY A 133 1.61 -26.15 -6.15
N GLY A 134 0.56 -26.39 -5.36
CA GLY A 134 0.61 -27.26 -4.17
C GLY A 134 1.11 -26.56 -2.89
N TRP A 135 1.26 -25.23 -2.91
CA TRP A 135 1.80 -24.46 -1.80
C TRP A 135 0.92 -23.28 -1.46
N VAL A 136 1.07 -22.78 -0.24
CA VAL A 136 0.53 -21.49 0.19
C VAL A 136 1.69 -20.50 0.22
N TRP A 137 1.48 -19.35 -0.39
CA TRP A 137 2.46 -18.29 -0.53
C TRP A 137 1.98 -17.09 0.28
N VAL A 138 2.82 -16.58 1.19
CA VAL A 138 2.49 -15.43 2.02
C VAL A 138 3.61 -14.42 1.96
N THR A 139 3.30 -13.15 1.70
CA THR A 139 4.29 -12.08 1.75
C THR A 139 4.23 -11.36 3.10
N THR A 140 5.38 -11.02 3.67
CA THR A 140 5.50 -10.24 4.90
C THR A 140 6.37 -9.02 4.68
N LEU A 141 5.88 -7.85 5.13
CA LEU A 141 6.51 -6.56 4.85
C LEU A 141 7.77 -6.36 5.70
N ALA A 142 7.65 -6.61 7.01
CA ALA A 142 8.65 -6.22 8.00
C ALA A 142 10.02 -6.88 7.77
N ASP A 143 10.05 -8.07 7.16
CA ASP A 143 11.27 -8.80 6.83
C ASP A 143 11.41 -9.10 5.33
N SER A 144 10.64 -8.42 4.48
CA SER A 144 10.74 -8.47 3.01
C SER A 144 10.78 -9.89 2.45
N THR A 145 9.86 -10.72 2.94
CA THR A 145 9.91 -12.16 2.76
C THR A 145 8.71 -12.69 1.99
N LEU A 146 8.97 -13.65 1.10
CA LEU A 146 8.01 -14.58 0.56
C LEU A 146 8.11 -15.89 1.36
N TRP A 147 7.06 -16.24 2.08
CA TRP A 147 6.93 -17.52 2.75
C TRP A 147 6.28 -18.53 1.81
N ARG A 148 6.93 -19.67 1.66
CA ARG A 148 6.33 -20.86 1.04
C ARG A 148 5.95 -21.83 2.14
N VAL A 149 4.68 -22.20 2.20
CA VAL A 149 4.10 -22.98 3.29
C VAL A 149 3.54 -24.27 2.75
N ASP A 150 3.93 -25.39 3.36
CA ASP A 150 3.31 -26.69 3.10
C ASP A 150 1.89 -26.68 3.67
N PRO A 151 0.86 -26.87 2.82
CA PRO A 151 -0.52 -26.73 3.27
C PRO A 151 -0.98 -27.84 4.22
N ARG A 152 -0.28 -28.98 4.26
CA ARG A 152 -0.61 -30.14 5.11
C ARG A 152 0.06 -30.03 6.46
N THR A 153 1.35 -29.74 6.50
CA THR A 153 2.17 -29.73 7.72
C THR A 153 2.32 -28.35 8.35
N LEU A 154 2.00 -27.27 7.63
CA LEU A 154 2.29 -25.89 7.98
C LEU A 154 3.80 -25.58 8.12
N SER A 155 4.66 -26.41 7.52
CA SER A 155 6.10 -26.15 7.47
C SER A 155 6.40 -24.93 6.62
N LEU A 156 7.22 -24.02 7.15
CA LEU A 156 7.59 -22.76 6.50
C LEU A 156 8.96 -22.84 5.84
N THR A 157 9.04 -22.38 4.60
CA THR A 157 10.30 -22.07 3.90
C THR A 157 10.37 -20.57 3.64
N LYS A 158 11.46 -19.95 4.06
CA LYS A 158 11.72 -18.52 3.88
C LYS A 158 12.39 -18.27 2.53
N ILE A 159 11.82 -17.38 1.71
CA ILE A 159 12.36 -16.97 0.41
C ILE A 159 12.46 -15.44 0.38
N ALA A 160 13.54 -14.89 -0.17
CA ALA A 160 13.66 -13.44 -0.34
C ALA A 160 12.68 -12.94 -1.41
N ALA A 161 11.91 -11.89 -1.11
CA ALA A 161 10.95 -11.32 -2.06
C ALA A 161 11.62 -10.48 -3.17
N ASN A 162 12.89 -10.12 -3.00
CA ASN A 162 13.67 -9.21 -3.87
C ASN A 162 13.06 -7.81 -4.02
N GLY A 163 12.62 -7.27 -2.88
CA GLY A 163 12.06 -5.95 -2.74
C GLY A 163 11.18 -5.89 -1.50
N THR A 164 10.35 -4.85 -1.41
CA THR A 164 9.38 -4.66 -0.34
C THR A 164 8.03 -5.21 -0.79
N PRO A 165 7.60 -6.40 -0.34
CA PRO A 165 6.47 -7.11 -0.92
C PRO A 165 5.13 -6.57 -0.39
N ALA A 166 4.84 -5.31 -0.69
CA ALA A 166 3.56 -4.65 -0.44
C ALA A 166 2.60 -4.79 -1.64
N GLY A 167 3.09 -5.23 -2.80
CA GLY A 167 2.37 -5.26 -4.09
C GLY A 167 1.50 -6.51 -4.32
N GLY A 168 1.31 -7.34 -3.31
CA GLY A 168 0.55 -8.60 -3.38
C GLY A 168 1.33 -9.81 -3.91
N VAL A 169 0.70 -10.99 -3.82
CA VAL A 169 1.18 -12.25 -4.39
C VAL A 169 0.08 -12.91 -5.19
N ALA A 170 0.41 -13.45 -6.36
CA ALA A 170 -0.53 -14.15 -7.23
C ALA A 170 0.14 -15.39 -7.85
N VAL A 171 -0.66 -16.42 -8.15
CA VAL A 171 -0.18 -17.65 -8.79
C VAL A 171 -0.87 -17.85 -10.13
N SER A 172 -0.11 -18.13 -11.18
CA SER A 172 -0.61 -18.44 -12.51
C SER A 172 0.38 -19.33 -13.27
N GLY A 173 -0.12 -20.31 -14.03
CA GLY A 173 0.71 -21.10 -14.94
C GLY A 173 1.90 -21.83 -14.30
N GLY A 174 1.80 -22.22 -13.03
CA GLY A 174 2.91 -22.84 -12.29
C GLY A 174 3.97 -21.85 -11.79
N GLN A 175 3.67 -20.54 -11.83
CA GLN A 175 4.55 -19.46 -11.39
C GLN A 175 3.89 -18.64 -10.29
N VAL A 176 4.72 -18.08 -9.42
CA VAL A 176 4.33 -17.14 -8.36
C VAL A 176 4.86 -15.77 -8.73
N PHE A 177 4.01 -14.76 -8.69
CA PHE A 177 4.35 -13.37 -8.93
C PHE A 177 4.24 -12.62 -7.61
N VAL A 178 5.28 -11.88 -7.25
CA VAL A 178 5.33 -11.03 -6.06
C VAL A 178 5.52 -9.59 -6.49
N GLY A 179 4.57 -8.74 -6.14
CA GLY A 179 4.63 -7.31 -6.38
C GLY A 179 5.43 -6.66 -5.27
N ASN A 180 6.50 -5.97 -5.63
CA ASN A 180 7.34 -5.25 -4.70
C ASN A 180 7.17 -3.74 -4.91
N ALA A 181 6.69 -3.05 -3.88
CA ALA A 181 6.54 -1.61 -3.91
C ALA A 181 7.89 -0.92 -3.79
N SER A 182 8.05 0.21 -4.49
CA SER A 182 9.17 1.13 -4.32
C SER A 182 8.74 2.53 -4.75
N LEU A 183 9.24 3.56 -4.05
CA LEU A 183 9.06 4.97 -4.40
C LEU A 183 9.58 5.31 -5.80
N THR A 184 10.49 4.49 -6.35
CA THR A 184 11.14 4.71 -7.64
C THR A 184 10.59 3.83 -8.77
N GLY A 185 9.43 3.17 -8.57
CA GLY A 185 8.72 2.48 -9.64
C GLY A 185 8.50 0.98 -9.46
N GLY A 186 8.77 0.42 -8.27
CA GLY A 186 8.46 -0.98 -7.91
C GLY A 186 9.05 -2.06 -8.83
N ASN A 187 8.79 -3.32 -8.52
CA ASN A 187 9.05 -4.44 -9.42
C ASN A 187 8.03 -5.57 -9.24
N VAL A 188 7.99 -6.52 -10.18
CA VAL A 188 7.34 -7.82 -9.98
C VAL A 188 8.42 -8.88 -10.09
N THR A 189 8.60 -9.65 -9.03
CA THR A 189 9.51 -10.79 -9.03
C THR A 189 8.73 -12.07 -9.29
N ARG A 190 9.24 -12.91 -10.19
CA ARG A 190 8.63 -14.18 -10.54
C ARG A 190 9.42 -15.34 -9.96
N PHE A 191 8.71 -16.35 -9.47
CA PHE A 191 9.27 -17.58 -8.92
C PHE A 191 8.60 -18.79 -9.57
N ASP A 192 9.33 -19.88 -9.69
CA ASP A 192 8.77 -21.18 -10.03
C ASP A 192 7.98 -21.72 -8.83
N ALA A 193 6.70 -22.08 -9.03
CA ALA A 193 5.85 -22.49 -7.91
C ALA A 193 6.20 -23.89 -7.36
N ALA A 194 6.87 -24.74 -8.15
CA ALA A 194 7.22 -26.09 -7.71
C ALA A 194 8.48 -26.11 -6.82
N SER A 195 9.45 -25.24 -7.10
CA SER A 195 10.73 -25.17 -6.38
C SER A 195 10.84 -23.96 -5.44
N GLY A 196 10.12 -22.88 -5.71
CA GLY A 196 10.30 -21.58 -5.05
C GLY A 196 11.52 -20.81 -5.53
N VAL A 197 12.21 -21.28 -6.58
CA VAL A 197 13.38 -20.61 -7.14
C VAL A 197 12.92 -19.39 -7.95
N GLN A 198 13.61 -18.27 -7.78
CA GLN A 198 13.38 -17.06 -8.55
C GLN A 198 13.72 -17.28 -10.03
N VAL A 199 12.85 -16.81 -10.91
CA VAL A 199 12.99 -16.91 -12.37
C VAL A 199 13.50 -15.59 -12.96
N ASP A 200 12.83 -14.48 -12.71
CA ASP A 200 13.19 -13.15 -13.21
C ASP A 200 12.58 -12.01 -12.36
N VAL A 201 12.90 -10.76 -12.74
CA VAL A 201 12.38 -9.54 -12.13
C VAL A 201 11.96 -8.56 -13.23
N LEU A 202 10.70 -8.13 -13.21
CA LEU A 202 10.18 -7.05 -14.04
C LEU A 202 10.27 -5.71 -13.29
N SER A 203 11.33 -4.96 -13.54
CA SER A 203 11.53 -3.62 -12.98
C SER A 203 10.53 -2.58 -13.52
N ASN A 204 10.33 -1.49 -12.77
CA ASN A 204 9.52 -0.33 -13.17
C ASN A 204 8.06 -0.68 -13.49
N SER A 205 7.50 -1.61 -12.71
CA SER A 205 6.12 -2.08 -12.87
C SER A 205 5.14 -1.48 -11.87
N GLY A 206 5.59 -0.79 -10.82
CA GLY A 206 4.78 0.05 -9.95
C GLY A 206 3.63 -0.67 -9.22
N VAL A 207 3.74 -1.98 -9.01
CA VAL A 207 2.61 -2.83 -8.65
C VAL A 207 2.19 -2.72 -7.18
N SER A 208 0.89 -2.54 -6.96
CA SER A 208 0.22 -2.41 -5.66
C SER A 208 -0.58 -3.66 -5.27
N THR A 209 -1.29 -4.30 -6.20
CA THR A 209 -1.90 -5.62 -5.96
C THR A 209 -1.95 -6.44 -7.25
N MET A 210 -2.17 -7.75 -7.12
CA MET A 210 -2.24 -8.66 -8.26
C MET A 210 -3.30 -9.75 -8.08
N ALA A 211 -3.82 -10.23 -9.20
CA ALA A 211 -4.69 -11.37 -9.28
C ALA A 211 -4.25 -12.34 -10.38
N GLY A 212 -4.31 -13.64 -10.09
CA GLY A 212 -4.03 -14.71 -11.05
C GLY A 212 -5.07 -14.76 -12.16
N ALA A 213 -4.64 -15.02 -13.38
CA ALA A 213 -5.47 -15.21 -14.55
C ALA A 213 -4.98 -16.42 -15.37
N ARG A 214 -5.70 -16.79 -16.43
CA ARG A 214 -5.38 -17.98 -17.24
C ARG A 214 -3.96 -17.93 -17.85
N ASN A 215 -3.52 -16.75 -18.29
CA ASN A 215 -2.29 -16.57 -19.08
C ASN A 215 -1.27 -15.66 -18.39
N GLY A 216 -1.37 -15.44 -17.09
CA GLY A 216 -0.59 -14.42 -16.42
C GLY A 216 -1.23 -13.92 -15.14
N VAL A 217 -0.81 -12.73 -14.73
CA VAL A 217 -1.42 -11.98 -13.63
C VAL A 217 -1.87 -10.62 -14.14
N TRP A 218 -2.97 -10.14 -13.59
CA TRP A 218 -3.35 -8.73 -13.70
C TRP A 218 -2.87 -7.99 -12.46
N ALA A 219 -2.16 -6.90 -12.67
CA ALA A 219 -1.53 -6.11 -11.62
C ALA A 219 -2.04 -4.67 -11.67
N ALA A 220 -2.55 -4.16 -10.55
CA ALA A 220 -2.80 -2.73 -10.39
C ALA A 220 -1.44 -2.05 -10.17
N ALA A 221 -1.16 -1.02 -10.95
CA ALA A 221 0.15 -0.41 -11.05
C ALA A 221 0.02 1.07 -11.41
N ASP A 222 -0.17 1.95 -10.44
CA ASP A 222 -0.57 3.33 -10.72
C ASP A 222 0.36 4.05 -11.72
N PRO A 223 -0.19 4.67 -12.79
CA PRO A 223 -1.60 4.88 -13.12
C PRO A 223 -2.24 3.80 -14.03
N TYR A 224 -1.56 2.68 -14.24
CA TYR A 224 -1.93 1.60 -15.15
C TYR A 224 -2.46 0.36 -14.45
N VAL A 225 -3.08 -0.50 -15.25
CA VAL A 225 -3.35 -1.89 -14.93
C VAL A 225 -2.59 -2.72 -15.97
N LEU A 226 -1.69 -3.57 -15.50
CA LEU A 226 -0.79 -4.37 -16.33
C LEU A 226 -1.32 -5.80 -16.42
N HIS A 227 -1.36 -6.36 -17.63
CA HIS A 227 -1.45 -7.80 -17.81
C HIS A 227 -0.04 -8.33 -18.02
N ILE A 228 0.48 -9.06 -17.04
CA ILE A 228 1.82 -9.64 -17.07
C ILE A 228 1.68 -11.11 -17.43
N GLY A 229 2.29 -11.54 -18.53
CA GLY A 229 2.16 -12.92 -19.00
C GLY A 229 2.88 -13.94 -18.11
N ASN A 230 2.66 -15.23 -18.35
CA ASN A 230 3.46 -16.30 -17.74
C ASN A 230 4.87 -16.44 -18.35
N GLY A 231 5.22 -15.64 -19.36
CA GLY A 231 6.41 -15.87 -20.20
C GLY A 231 6.34 -17.17 -21.00
N ALA A 232 7.23 -17.35 -21.97
CA ALA A 232 7.38 -18.64 -22.65
C ALA A 232 8.29 -19.55 -21.82
N ALA A 233 8.11 -20.87 -21.95
CA ALA A 233 9.01 -21.82 -21.31
C ALA A 233 10.45 -21.56 -21.78
N GLY A 234 11.38 -21.37 -20.83
CA GLY A 234 12.79 -21.10 -21.12
C GLY A 234 13.16 -19.64 -21.41
N THR A 235 12.23 -18.68 -21.37
CA THR A 235 12.56 -17.25 -21.52
C THR A 235 12.78 -16.55 -20.18
N VAL A 236 13.87 -15.79 -20.08
CA VAL A 236 14.22 -14.96 -18.91
C VAL A 236 13.39 -13.66 -18.85
N THR A 237 12.61 -13.35 -19.89
CA THR A 237 11.78 -12.14 -19.94
C THR A 237 10.30 -12.48 -19.92
N THR A 238 9.60 -11.90 -18.96
CA THR A 238 8.15 -11.95 -18.88
C THR A 238 7.54 -10.76 -19.64
N PRO A 239 6.67 -10.97 -20.64
CA PRO A 239 6.09 -9.88 -21.40
C PRO A 239 4.96 -9.18 -20.62
N VAL A 240 4.91 -7.86 -20.73
CA VAL A 240 3.69 -7.08 -20.44
C VAL A 240 2.78 -7.17 -21.66
N LEU A 241 1.69 -7.91 -21.54
CA LEU A 241 0.74 -8.21 -22.61
C LEU A 241 -0.26 -7.09 -22.87
N ALA A 242 -0.60 -6.31 -21.84
CA ALA A 242 -1.50 -5.16 -21.96
C ALA A 242 -1.18 -4.11 -20.89
N ARG A 243 -1.49 -2.85 -21.21
CA ARG A 243 -1.45 -1.71 -20.28
C ARG A 243 -2.75 -0.92 -20.42
N VAL A 244 -3.50 -0.78 -19.34
CA VAL A 244 -4.78 -0.03 -19.32
C VAL A 244 -4.64 1.14 -18.37
N ALA A 245 -4.77 2.37 -18.86
CA ALA A 245 -4.71 3.56 -18.01
C ALA A 245 -6.01 3.72 -17.22
N LEU A 246 -5.90 3.95 -15.90
CA LEU A 246 -7.05 4.26 -15.06
C LEU A 246 -7.31 5.78 -15.05
N PRO A 247 -8.59 6.21 -15.16
CA PRO A 247 -8.97 7.62 -15.23
C PRO A 247 -9.04 8.21 -13.80
N TYR A 248 -7.91 8.22 -13.10
CA TYR A 248 -7.84 8.82 -11.77
C TYR A 248 -8.10 10.33 -11.83
N PRO A 249 -8.80 10.94 -10.84
CA PRO A 249 -9.22 12.33 -10.90
C PRO A 249 -8.06 13.33 -10.75
N ARG A 250 -6.95 12.88 -10.16
CA ARG A 250 -5.74 13.69 -9.97
C ARG A 250 -4.53 12.93 -10.52
N PRO A 251 -3.57 13.63 -11.15
CA PRO A 251 -2.27 13.05 -11.49
C PRO A 251 -1.62 12.46 -10.24
N VAL A 252 -0.96 11.32 -10.38
CA VAL A 252 -0.13 10.77 -9.31
C VAL A 252 1.15 11.59 -9.27
N ASP A 253 1.30 12.40 -8.23
CA ASP A 253 2.48 13.22 -7.96
C ASP A 253 2.89 13.06 -6.48
N ALA A 254 3.97 13.71 -6.06
CA ALA A 254 4.44 13.62 -4.67
C ALA A 254 3.42 14.14 -3.63
N ALA A 255 2.48 15.00 -4.04
CA ALA A 255 1.43 15.54 -3.19
C ALA A 255 0.14 14.68 -3.20
N HIS A 256 -0.01 13.81 -4.21
CA HIS A 256 -1.18 12.95 -4.44
C HIS A 256 -0.79 11.47 -4.56
N PHE A 257 0.29 11.08 -3.87
CA PHE A 257 0.74 9.70 -3.84
C PHE A 257 -0.40 8.81 -3.33
N ARG A 258 -0.84 7.87 -4.18
CA ARG A 258 -1.85 6.88 -3.80
C ARG A 258 -1.15 5.75 -3.07
N ALA A 259 -1.45 5.63 -1.79
CA ALA A 259 -1.04 4.46 -1.04
C ALA A 259 -1.82 3.25 -1.57
N THR A 260 -1.12 2.41 -2.33
CA THR A 260 -1.20 0.94 -2.61
C THR A 260 -2.47 0.11 -2.39
N ASP A 261 -3.63 0.65 -2.01
CA ASP A 261 -4.80 -0.15 -1.60
C ASP A 261 -5.79 -0.39 -2.74
N SER A 262 -5.32 -0.39 -3.99
CA SER A 262 -6.15 -0.73 -5.14
C SER A 262 -6.22 -2.24 -5.29
N GLY A 263 -7.33 -2.87 -4.90
CA GLY A 263 -7.53 -4.32 -5.08
C GLY A 263 -7.81 -4.73 -6.52
N VAL A 264 -7.27 -5.86 -6.97
CA VAL A 264 -7.60 -6.48 -8.27
C VAL A 264 -8.27 -7.83 -8.08
N ALA A 265 -9.34 -8.09 -8.84
CA ALA A 265 -9.95 -9.40 -8.96
C ALA A 265 -10.19 -9.77 -10.42
N VAL A 266 -10.10 -11.05 -10.75
CA VAL A 266 -10.30 -11.56 -12.11
C VAL A 266 -11.34 -12.67 -12.08
N ASP A 267 -12.30 -12.60 -12.99
CA ASP A 267 -13.19 -13.71 -13.32
C ASP A 267 -13.03 -14.13 -14.78
N ALA A 268 -13.87 -15.05 -15.26
CA ALA A 268 -13.78 -15.57 -16.63
C ALA A 268 -14.08 -14.52 -17.71
N ALA A 269 -14.78 -13.43 -17.38
CA ALA A 269 -15.28 -12.43 -18.30
C ALA A 269 -14.61 -11.06 -18.15
N ALA A 270 -14.10 -10.72 -16.97
CA ALA A 270 -13.61 -9.37 -16.69
C ALA A 270 -12.46 -9.33 -15.69
N VAL A 271 -11.72 -8.24 -15.77
CA VAL A 271 -10.78 -7.80 -14.73
C VAL A 271 -11.45 -6.64 -13.99
N TRP A 272 -11.45 -6.72 -12.67
CA TRP A 272 -12.06 -5.74 -11.79
C TRP A 272 -10.98 -5.05 -10.98
N VAL A 273 -10.94 -3.73 -11.02
CA VAL A 273 -9.95 -2.93 -10.30
C VAL A 273 -10.69 -1.98 -9.38
N LEU A 274 -10.41 -2.13 -8.10
CA LEU A 274 -10.96 -1.34 -7.02
C LEU A 274 -10.09 -0.12 -6.81
N GLY A 275 -10.70 1.06 -6.75
CA GLY A 275 -10.00 2.27 -6.32
C GLY A 275 -9.75 2.27 -4.81
N ASP A 276 -9.02 3.27 -4.35
CA ASP A 276 -8.62 3.41 -2.95
C ASP A 276 -9.63 4.22 -2.12
N ALA A 277 -9.25 4.55 -0.88
CA ALA A 277 -10.09 5.32 0.04
C ALA A 277 -10.45 6.73 -0.47
N PHE A 278 -9.69 7.29 -1.41
CA PHE A 278 -9.91 8.61 -2.01
C PHE A 278 -10.61 8.54 -3.37
N ASP A 279 -10.75 7.34 -3.94
CA ASP A 279 -11.45 7.10 -5.19
C ASP A 279 -12.37 5.86 -5.07
N PRO A 280 -13.58 6.02 -4.52
CA PRO A 280 -14.50 4.92 -4.27
C PRO A 280 -15.20 4.49 -5.57
N ARG A 281 -14.42 4.10 -6.57
CA ARG A 281 -14.88 3.57 -7.85
C ARG A 281 -14.36 2.15 -8.04
N LEU A 282 -15.13 1.37 -8.78
CA LEU A 282 -14.76 0.06 -9.28
C LEU A 282 -14.77 0.10 -10.80
N TRP A 283 -13.64 -0.21 -11.42
CA TRP A 283 -13.51 -0.31 -12.87
C TRP A 283 -13.62 -1.75 -13.32
N ARG A 284 -14.42 -1.97 -14.36
CA ARG A 284 -14.49 -3.23 -15.10
C ARG A 284 -13.72 -3.10 -16.39
N ILE A 285 -12.76 -3.97 -16.60
CA ILE A 285 -11.90 -4.01 -17.78
C ILE A 285 -12.22 -5.28 -18.57
N ASP A 286 -12.38 -5.13 -19.89
CA ASP A 286 -12.42 -6.25 -20.82
C ASP A 286 -10.99 -6.78 -21.02
N PRO A 287 -10.69 -8.03 -20.63
CA PRO A 287 -9.34 -8.59 -20.68
C PRO A 287 -8.86 -8.88 -22.11
N GLN A 288 -9.77 -9.01 -23.09
CA GLN A 288 -9.41 -9.23 -24.49
C GLN A 288 -9.08 -7.90 -25.18
N GLN A 289 -9.85 -6.86 -24.87
CA GLN A 289 -9.71 -5.54 -25.50
C GLN A 289 -8.73 -4.63 -24.74
N GLY A 290 -8.43 -4.92 -23.47
CA GLY A 290 -7.55 -4.10 -22.64
C GLY A 290 -8.13 -2.69 -22.41
N ARG A 291 -9.44 -2.58 -22.23
CA ARG A 291 -10.10 -1.28 -21.99
C ARG A 291 -11.15 -1.36 -20.91
N ILE A 292 -11.39 -0.23 -20.26
CA ILE A 292 -12.47 -0.06 -19.29
C ILE A 292 -13.80 -0.10 -20.04
N VAL A 293 -14.70 -0.98 -19.62
CA VAL A 293 -16.06 -1.15 -20.17
C VAL A 293 -17.16 -0.72 -19.22
N ALA A 294 -16.85 -0.56 -17.92
CA ALA A 294 -17.75 0.06 -16.95
C ALA A 294 -16.99 0.70 -15.80
N THR A 295 -17.59 1.74 -15.22
CA THR A 295 -17.14 2.38 -13.98
C THR A 295 -18.32 2.44 -13.03
N ILE A 296 -18.14 1.94 -11.81
CA ILE A 296 -19.19 1.78 -10.81
C ILE A 296 -18.81 2.63 -9.61
N SER A 297 -19.68 3.56 -9.21
CA SER A 297 -19.49 4.35 -7.99
C SER A 297 -19.90 3.54 -6.77
N LEU A 298 -19.04 3.50 -5.75
CA LEU A 298 -19.29 2.84 -4.49
C LEU A 298 -19.71 3.89 -3.45
N PRO A 299 -20.81 3.66 -2.70
CA PRO A 299 -21.28 4.61 -1.68
C PRO A 299 -20.54 4.44 -0.33
N PHE A 300 -19.31 3.92 -0.34
CA PHE A 300 -18.50 3.62 0.84
C PHE A 300 -17.02 3.55 0.47
N THR A 301 -16.16 3.64 1.49
CA THR A 301 -14.71 3.43 1.37
C THR A 301 -14.41 1.94 1.16
N PRO A 302 -13.89 1.55 -0.02
CA PRO A 302 -13.59 0.15 -0.31
C PRO A 302 -12.27 -0.30 0.34
N ALA A 303 -12.12 -1.60 0.59
CA ALA A 303 -10.85 -2.18 1.09
C ALA A 303 -10.44 -3.47 0.37
N GLY A 304 -11.34 -4.46 0.31
CA GLY A 304 -11.07 -5.76 -0.33
C GLY A 304 -12.03 -6.05 -1.48
N ILE A 305 -11.56 -6.79 -2.48
CA ILE A 305 -12.35 -7.25 -3.63
C ILE A 305 -12.13 -8.73 -3.93
N ALA A 306 -13.19 -9.43 -4.33
CA ALA A 306 -13.11 -10.76 -4.92
C ALA A 306 -14.19 -10.95 -5.98
N ALA A 307 -13.85 -11.66 -7.06
CA ALA A 307 -14.81 -12.06 -8.10
C ALA A 307 -15.04 -13.57 -8.02
N GLY A 308 -16.30 -14.00 -8.02
CA GLY A 308 -16.66 -15.40 -7.91
C GLY A 308 -18.12 -15.63 -7.50
N ALA A 309 -18.58 -16.87 -7.64
CA ALA A 309 -19.97 -17.25 -7.37
C ALA A 309 -21.00 -16.37 -8.13
N GLY A 310 -20.64 -15.94 -9.35
CA GLY A 310 -21.49 -15.13 -10.23
C GLY A 310 -21.62 -13.66 -9.80
N ALA A 311 -20.75 -13.15 -8.94
CA ALA A 311 -20.77 -11.76 -8.51
C ALA A 311 -19.36 -11.21 -8.23
N VAL A 312 -19.28 -9.90 -8.08
CA VAL A 312 -18.13 -9.22 -7.50
C VAL A 312 -18.49 -8.81 -6.08
N TRP A 313 -17.59 -9.05 -5.14
CA TRP A 313 -17.78 -8.78 -3.72
C TRP A 313 -16.77 -7.74 -3.28
N VAL A 314 -17.23 -6.67 -2.65
CA VAL A 314 -16.38 -5.55 -2.21
C VAL A 314 -16.66 -5.23 -0.75
N THR A 315 -15.64 -5.24 0.11
CA THR A 315 -15.79 -4.85 1.51
C THR A 315 -15.76 -3.33 1.66
N GLY A 316 -16.65 -2.82 2.51
CA GLY A 316 -16.66 -1.44 2.97
C GLY A 316 -16.12 -1.37 4.39
N GLN A 317 -14.87 -0.93 4.53
CA GLN A 317 -14.15 -1.04 5.81
C GLN A 317 -14.79 -0.21 6.92
N LEU A 318 -15.23 1.01 6.61
CA LEU A 318 -15.73 1.97 7.61
C LEU A 318 -17.23 1.82 7.91
N ASN A 319 -17.97 1.03 7.14
CA ASN A 319 -19.41 0.82 7.35
C ASN A 319 -19.76 -0.61 7.79
N ASP A 320 -18.76 -1.47 8.01
CA ASP A 320 -18.91 -2.86 8.46
C ASP A 320 -19.84 -3.69 7.55
N ARG A 321 -19.73 -3.46 6.23
CA ARG A 321 -20.54 -4.15 5.22
C ARG A 321 -19.70 -4.76 4.12
N ILE A 322 -20.31 -5.70 3.41
CA ILE A 322 -19.85 -6.18 2.10
C ILE A 322 -20.94 -5.95 1.06
N ALA A 323 -20.56 -5.40 -0.09
CA ALA A 323 -21.43 -5.21 -1.23
C ALA A 323 -21.29 -6.38 -2.21
N ARG A 324 -22.43 -6.87 -2.70
CA ARG A 324 -22.51 -7.78 -3.85
C ARG A 324 -22.88 -6.97 -5.08
N ILE A 325 -22.06 -7.06 -6.11
CA ILE A 325 -22.21 -6.36 -7.38
C ILE A 325 -22.53 -7.40 -8.45
N ASP A 326 -23.60 -7.17 -9.20
CA ASP A 326 -23.96 -7.98 -10.36
C ASP A 326 -23.12 -7.56 -11.57
N PRO A 327 -22.29 -8.46 -12.13
CA PRO A 327 -21.49 -8.16 -13.32
C PRO A 327 -22.32 -8.01 -14.59
N ALA A 328 -23.57 -8.50 -14.64
CA ALA A 328 -24.43 -8.28 -15.81
C ALA A 328 -24.93 -6.83 -15.86
N SER A 329 -25.44 -6.31 -14.74
CA SER A 329 -25.98 -4.95 -14.68
C SER A 329 -24.97 -3.88 -14.24
N ASN A 330 -23.79 -4.27 -13.74
CA ASN A 330 -22.80 -3.40 -13.09
C ASN A 330 -23.41 -2.58 -11.93
N ARG A 331 -24.26 -3.21 -11.11
CA ARG A 331 -24.94 -2.55 -9.98
C ARG A 331 -24.72 -3.31 -8.68
N ILE A 332 -24.68 -2.57 -7.57
CA ILE A 332 -24.77 -3.15 -6.23
C ILE A 332 -26.19 -3.70 -6.08
N VAL A 333 -26.30 -5.02 -5.92
CA VAL A 333 -27.59 -5.70 -5.77
C VAL A 333 -27.93 -5.98 -4.32
N VAL A 334 -26.93 -6.16 -3.46
CA VAL A 334 -27.10 -6.43 -2.04
C VAL A 334 -25.97 -5.79 -1.25
N SER A 335 -26.28 -5.30 -0.05
CA SER A 335 -25.29 -4.92 0.95
C SER A 335 -25.55 -5.69 2.24
N ILE A 336 -24.56 -6.44 2.73
CA ILE A 336 -24.69 -7.39 3.84
C ILE A 336 -23.87 -6.87 5.01
N ALA A 337 -24.47 -6.79 6.21
CA ALA A 337 -23.73 -6.44 7.44
C ALA A 337 -22.82 -7.60 7.83
N VAL A 338 -21.55 -7.31 8.12
CA VAL A 338 -20.53 -8.30 8.55
C VAL A 338 -19.95 -7.87 9.90
N GLY A 339 -18.76 -8.36 10.26
CA GLY A 339 -18.05 -7.92 11.45
C GLY A 339 -17.36 -6.56 11.23
N ARG A 340 -16.75 -6.05 12.30
CA ARG A 340 -16.07 -4.76 12.29
C ARG A 340 -14.78 -4.77 11.49
N GLU A 341 -14.60 -3.71 10.70
CA GLU A 341 -13.45 -3.49 9.83
C GLU A 341 -13.19 -4.68 8.88
N PRO A 342 -14.09 -4.93 7.91
CA PRO A 342 -13.90 -5.99 6.94
C PRO A 342 -12.76 -5.63 5.97
N SER A 343 -11.59 -6.23 6.17
CA SER A 343 -10.34 -5.90 5.46
C SER A 343 -10.15 -6.65 4.15
N ALA A 344 -10.55 -7.92 4.10
CA ALA A 344 -10.35 -8.77 2.93
C ALA A 344 -11.52 -9.71 2.69
N VAL A 345 -11.71 -10.07 1.42
CA VAL A 345 -12.71 -11.03 0.97
C VAL A 345 -12.09 -12.01 -0.01
N THR A 346 -12.53 -13.27 0.02
CA THR A 346 -12.24 -14.26 -1.02
C THR A 346 -13.47 -15.13 -1.32
N VAL A 347 -13.51 -15.76 -2.49
CA VAL A 347 -14.59 -16.67 -2.90
C VAL A 347 -14.01 -18.04 -3.17
N GLY A 348 -14.60 -19.07 -2.57
CA GLY A 348 -14.15 -20.46 -2.74
C GLY A 348 -14.73 -21.37 -1.67
N ALA A 349 -14.47 -22.68 -1.78
CA ALA A 349 -14.98 -23.69 -0.85
C ALA A 349 -16.52 -23.59 -0.62
N GLY A 350 -17.26 -23.16 -1.65
CA GLY A 350 -18.71 -22.97 -1.59
C GLY A 350 -19.19 -21.79 -0.73
N GLY A 351 -18.36 -20.78 -0.51
CA GLY A 351 -18.73 -19.59 0.26
C GLY A 351 -17.97 -18.34 -0.17
N VAL A 352 -18.46 -17.19 0.32
CA VAL A 352 -17.73 -15.92 0.32
C VAL A 352 -17.22 -15.72 1.74
N TRP A 353 -15.90 -15.54 1.89
CA TRP A 353 -15.24 -15.49 3.18
C TRP A 353 -14.74 -14.08 3.43
N VAL A 354 -15.14 -13.48 4.54
CA VAL A 354 -14.83 -12.09 4.89
C VAL A 354 -14.01 -12.07 6.18
N ALA A 355 -12.82 -11.50 6.11
CA ALA A 355 -11.96 -11.24 7.26
C ALA A 355 -12.37 -9.92 7.92
N ASN A 356 -12.63 -9.95 9.23
CA ASN A 356 -13.03 -8.78 10.03
C ASN A 356 -11.94 -8.51 11.06
N THR A 357 -11.14 -7.47 10.82
CA THR A 357 -9.87 -7.21 11.52
C THR A 357 -10.09 -7.01 13.01
N ILE A 358 -10.98 -6.08 13.38
CA ILE A 358 -11.21 -5.70 14.77
C ILE A 358 -11.86 -6.84 15.55
N ASP A 359 -12.84 -7.51 14.95
CA ASP A 359 -13.55 -8.61 15.61
C ASP A 359 -12.73 -9.89 15.69
N ARG A 360 -11.59 -9.98 14.98
CA ARG A 360 -10.73 -11.16 14.92
C ARG A 360 -11.48 -12.42 14.46
N THR A 361 -12.38 -12.22 13.49
CA THR A 361 -13.23 -13.27 12.94
C THR A 361 -13.12 -13.36 11.42
N VAL A 362 -13.38 -14.56 10.90
CA VAL A 362 -13.75 -14.77 9.50
C VAL A 362 -15.21 -15.19 9.45
N MET A 363 -16.00 -14.53 8.61
CA MET A 363 -17.40 -14.90 8.38
C MET A 363 -17.56 -15.56 7.01
N ARG A 364 -18.41 -16.59 6.94
CA ARG A 364 -18.80 -17.21 5.67
C ARG A 364 -20.20 -16.76 5.29
N ILE A 365 -20.35 -16.27 4.07
CA ILE A 365 -21.63 -15.93 3.46
C ILE A 365 -21.95 -17.00 2.40
N ASP A 366 -23.19 -17.48 2.41
CA ASP A 366 -23.72 -18.30 1.30
C ASP A 366 -24.09 -17.37 0.13
N PRO A 367 -23.41 -17.48 -1.03
CA PRO A 367 -23.66 -16.59 -2.17
C PRO A 367 -25.02 -16.80 -2.82
N ARG A 368 -25.71 -17.92 -2.56
CA ARG A 368 -27.06 -18.17 -3.11
C ARG A 368 -28.12 -17.40 -2.32
N THR A 369 -27.96 -17.32 -1.00
CA THR A 369 -28.95 -16.73 -0.09
C THR A 369 -28.56 -15.36 0.45
N ASN A 370 -27.29 -14.95 0.27
CA ASN A 370 -26.69 -13.74 0.84
C ASN A 370 -26.74 -13.71 2.38
N ARG A 371 -26.79 -14.87 3.02
CA ARG A 371 -26.83 -15.00 4.48
C ARG A 371 -25.47 -15.40 5.02
N ILE A 372 -25.09 -14.81 6.16
CA ILE A 372 -23.97 -15.31 6.96
C ILE A 372 -24.39 -16.67 7.52
N VAL A 373 -23.61 -17.70 7.21
CA VAL A 373 -23.83 -19.07 7.66
C VAL A 373 -22.84 -19.49 8.74
N GLU A 374 -21.66 -18.86 8.80
CA GLU A 374 -20.64 -19.17 9.81
C GLU A 374 -19.93 -17.91 10.31
N ARG A 375 -19.48 -17.96 11.57
CA ARG A 375 -18.60 -16.97 12.18
C ARG A 375 -17.49 -17.70 12.95
N ILE A 376 -16.25 -17.52 12.53
CA ILE A 376 -15.11 -18.30 12.99
C ILE A 376 -14.12 -17.35 13.66
N ALA A 377 -13.84 -17.54 14.94
CA ALA A 377 -12.78 -16.80 15.63
C ALA A 377 -11.41 -17.31 15.15
N VAL A 378 -10.55 -16.40 14.69
CA VAL A 378 -9.20 -16.74 14.17
C VAL A 378 -8.07 -16.40 15.14
N GLY A 379 -8.37 -15.72 16.25
CA GLY A 379 -7.40 -15.44 17.33
C GLY A 379 -6.27 -14.46 16.98
N MET A 380 -6.37 -13.79 15.84
CA MET A 380 -5.46 -12.75 15.35
C MET A 380 -6.27 -11.63 14.71
N SER A 381 -5.65 -10.50 14.39
CA SER A 381 -6.27 -9.44 13.56
C SER A 381 -6.07 -9.79 12.08
N PRO A 382 -7.06 -10.41 11.39
CA PRO A 382 -6.86 -10.88 10.02
C PRO A 382 -6.72 -9.71 9.05
N LYS A 383 -5.73 -9.80 8.16
CA LYS A 383 -5.44 -8.79 7.12
C LYS A 383 -5.76 -9.31 5.72
N VAL A 384 -5.40 -10.56 5.46
CA VAL A 384 -5.50 -11.15 4.12
C VAL A 384 -6.05 -12.57 4.17
N ILE A 385 -6.73 -12.96 3.10
CA ILE A 385 -7.45 -14.23 3.02
C ILE A 385 -7.42 -14.82 1.61
N ALA A 386 -7.22 -16.13 1.49
CA ALA A 386 -7.30 -16.87 0.23
C ALA A 386 -7.93 -18.24 0.44
N VAL A 387 -8.50 -18.81 -0.63
CA VAL A 387 -8.99 -20.20 -0.63
C VAL A 387 -8.12 -21.03 -1.56
N GLY A 388 -7.74 -22.23 -1.11
CA GLY A 388 -7.05 -23.21 -1.94
C GLY A 388 -6.59 -24.41 -1.14
N ASP A 389 -6.23 -25.48 -1.83
CA ASP A 389 -5.87 -26.78 -1.23
C ASP A 389 -6.91 -27.26 -0.19
N GLY A 390 -8.19 -27.10 -0.52
CA GLY A 390 -9.31 -27.51 0.33
C GLY A 390 -9.52 -26.68 1.61
N SER A 391 -8.74 -25.62 1.83
CA SER A 391 -8.77 -24.80 3.04
C SER A 391 -8.98 -23.32 2.76
N VAL A 392 -9.36 -22.58 3.80
CA VAL A 392 -9.33 -21.12 3.81
C VAL A 392 -8.09 -20.69 4.60
N TRP A 393 -7.23 -19.90 3.99
CA TRP A 393 -5.97 -19.42 4.54
C TRP A 393 -6.12 -17.97 4.94
N VAL A 394 -5.85 -17.67 6.20
CA VAL A 394 -6.02 -16.32 6.77
C VAL A 394 -4.68 -15.92 7.36
N ALA A 395 -4.16 -14.76 7.01
CA ALA A 395 -2.96 -14.22 7.65
C ALA A 395 -3.24 -12.85 8.29
N GLY A 396 -2.60 -12.60 9.42
CA GLY A 396 -2.80 -11.40 10.22
C GLY A 396 -1.75 -11.27 11.30
N ASP A 397 -1.83 -10.20 12.08
CA ASP A 397 -0.94 -10.01 13.22
C ASP A 397 -1.54 -10.63 14.49
N ALA A 398 -0.71 -11.39 15.20
CA ALA A 398 -1.00 -11.85 16.55
C ALA A 398 -1.06 -10.64 17.50
N SER A 399 -2.03 -10.67 18.41
CA SER A 399 -2.22 -9.65 19.45
C SER A 399 -1.03 -9.54 20.40
#